data_AF-A0A1D3RR17-F1
#
_entry.id   AF-A0A1D3RR17-F1
#
_cell.length_a   1.000
_cell.length_b   1.000
_cell.length_c   1.000
_cell.angle_alpha   90.00
_cell.angle_beta   90.00
_cell.angle_gamma   90.00
#
_symmetry.space_group_name_H-M   'P 1'
#
loop_
_entity.id
_entity.type
_entity.pdbx_description
1 polymer ?
#
loop_
_entity_poly.entity_id
_entity_poly.type
_entity_poly.pdbx_seq_one_letter_code
_entity_poly.pdbx_strand_id
1 'polypeptide(L)'
;MSLNFSIANVVYVKNLSANVSEEDIREKFQECDEIINVVFKKFPGTNQKYCQIEFKTSEGITKSSRLNGELLLKIFFFIFLYFFIC
;
A
#
# COMPACT_ATOMS: atom_id res chain seq x y z
N MET A 1 21.20 -7.75 8.11
CA MET A 1 20.07 -6.98 8.71
C MET A 1 18.80 -7.77 8.49
N SER A 2 18.15 -8.13 9.59
CA SER A 2 17.02 -9.06 9.63
C SER A 2 15.84 -8.53 8.83
N LEU A 3 15.52 -9.19 7.72
CA LEU A 3 14.18 -9.13 7.14
C LEU A 3 13.27 -9.93 8.06
N ASN A 4 12.68 -9.25 9.06
CA ASN A 4 11.62 -9.83 9.87
C ASN A 4 10.42 -10.09 8.94
N PHE A 5 10.37 -11.29 8.39
CA PHE A 5 9.21 -11.87 7.73
C PHE A 5 8.16 -12.24 8.79
N SER A 6 7.79 -11.27 9.63
CA SER A 6 6.91 -11.49 10.77
C SER A 6 5.52 -11.01 10.41
N ILE A 7 4.76 -11.78 9.62
CA ILE A 7 3.31 -11.58 9.38
C ILE A 7 2.97 -10.10 9.11
N ALA A 8 3.88 -9.37 8.43
CA ALA A 8 3.78 -7.93 8.40
C ALA A 8 2.57 -7.59 7.54
N ASN A 9 1.55 -6.99 8.15
CA ASN A 9 0.33 -6.54 7.49
C ASN A 9 0.71 -5.35 6.60
N VAL A 10 1.44 -5.62 5.53
CA VAL A 10 2.07 -4.61 4.69
C VAL A 10 1.54 -4.75 3.29
N VAL A 11 1.06 -3.62 2.77
CA VAL A 11 0.42 -3.48 1.47
C VAL A 11 1.31 -2.65 0.59
N TYR A 12 1.51 -3.09 -0.65
CA TYR A 12 2.30 -2.35 -1.62
C TYR A 12 1.37 -1.75 -2.66
N VAL A 13 1.34 -0.43 -2.74
CA VAL A 13 0.52 0.29 -3.71
C VAL A 13 1.40 0.78 -4.85
N LYS A 14 1.05 0.38 -6.07
CA LYS A 14 1.66 0.80 -7.33
C LYS A 14 0.66 1.62 -8.14
N ASN A 15 1.17 2.29 -9.18
CA ASN A 15 0.38 3.14 -10.08
C ASN A 15 -0.26 4.35 -9.38
N LEU A 16 0.48 4.97 -8.46
CA LEU A 16 0.04 6.17 -7.77
C LEU A 16 0.29 7.42 -8.63
N SER A 17 -0.69 8.32 -8.65
CA SER A 17 -0.56 9.61 -9.32
C SER A 17 0.64 10.42 -8.80
N ALA A 18 1.13 11.36 -9.60
CA ALA A 18 1.97 12.45 -9.10
C ALA A 18 1.28 13.31 -8.05
N ASN A 19 -0.05 13.32 -8.06
CA ASN A 19 -0.86 14.15 -7.18
C ASN A 19 -1.32 13.45 -5.89
N VAL A 20 -1.01 12.17 -5.72
CA VAL A 20 -1.32 11.44 -4.48
C VAL A 20 -0.23 11.68 -3.46
N SER A 21 -0.63 12.15 -2.28
CA SER A 21 0.24 12.33 -1.13
C SER A 21 0.10 11.19 -0.14
N GLU A 22 1.02 11.14 0.83
CA GLU A 22 0.91 10.24 1.97
C GLU A 22 -0.40 10.41 2.74
N GLU A 23 -0.84 11.66 2.88
CA GLU A 23 -2.06 12.02 3.58
C GLU A 23 -3.29 11.42 2.89
N ASP A 24 -3.42 11.52 1.56
CA ASP A 24 -4.54 10.93 0.82
C ASP A 24 -4.61 9.40 0.97
N ILE A 25 -3.45 8.75 0.93
CA ILE A 25 -3.37 7.30 1.15
C ILE A 25 -3.73 7.00 2.59
N ARG A 26 -3.18 7.73 3.56
CA ARG A 26 -3.51 7.52 4.96
C ARG A 26 -5.00 7.72 5.21
N GLU A 27 -5.62 8.72 4.60
CA GLU A 27 -7.06 8.98 4.73
C GLU A 27 -7.94 7.93 4.05
N LYS A 28 -7.54 7.43 2.89
CA LYS A 28 -8.32 6.39 2.21
C LYS A 28 -8.19 5.03 2.89
N PHE A 29 -7.01 4.72 3.39
CA PHE A 29 -6.72 3.41 3.98
C PHE A 29 -7.00 3.39 5.50
N GLN A 30 -7.06 4.53 6.21
CA GLN A 30 -7.52 4.58 7.61
C GLN A 30 -8.99 4.18 7.75
N GLU A 31 -9.80 4.39 6.71
CA GLU A 31 -11.21 3.96 6.66
C GLU A 31 -11.32 2.42 6.69
N CYS A 32 -10.29 1.73 6.20
CA CYS A 32 -10.21 0.28 6.27
C CYS A 32 -9.74 -0.20 7.66
N ASP A 33 -8.61 0.31 8.14
CA ASP A 33 -7.96 -0.10 9.39
C ASP A 33 -6.88 0.88 9.87
N GLU A 34 -6.34 0.67 11.07
CA GLU A 34 -5.31 1.55 11.63
C GLU A 34 -3.97 1.34 10.93
N ILE A 35 -3.45 2.41 10.32
CA ILE A 35 -2.15 2.43 9.65
C ILE A 35 -1.07 2.78 10.67
N ILE A 36 -0.11 1.88 10.83
CA ILE A 36 1.08 2.07 11.67
C ILE A 36 2.09 2.95 10.95
N ASN A 37 2.34 2.68 9.67
CA ASN A 37 3.39 3.35 8.94
C ASN A 37 3.09 3.45 7.45
N VAL A 38 3.51 4.55 6.82
CA VAL A 38 3.43 4.74 5.36
C VAL A 38 4.80 5.13 4.87
N VAL A 39 5.29 4.47 3.82
CA VAL A 39 6.63 4.68 3.28
C VAL A 39 6.60 4.70 1.76
N PHE A 40 6.91 5.85 1.17
CA PHE A 40 7.06 5.97 -0.27
C PHE A 40 8.48 5.63 -0.68
N LYS A 41 8.62 4.67 -1.59
CA LYS A 41 9.91 4.26 -2.15
C LYS A 41 9.86 4.36 -3.67
N LYS A 42 11.01 4.63 -4.27
CA LYS A 42 11.21 4.57 -5.71
C LYS A 42 12.00 3.32 -6.02
N PHE A 43 11.62 2.59 -7.07
CA PHE A 43 12.42 1.46 -7.51
C PHE A 43 13.74 1.98 -8.10
N PRO A 44 14.91 1.53 -7.60
CA PRO A 44 16.18 1.90 -8.21
C PRO A 44 16.23 1.36 -9.64
N GLY A 45 16.42 2.24 -10.62
CA GLY A 45 16.51 1.89 -12.04
C GLY A 45 15.19 1.93 -12.83
N THR A 46 14.04 2.18 -12.19
CA THR A 46 12.80 2.51 -12.90
C THR A 46 12.20 3.79 -12.35
N ASN A 47 11.60 4.63 -13.20
CA ASN A 47 10.83 5.81 -12.77
C ASN A 47 9.51 5.43 -12.05
N GLN A 48 9.40 4.19 -11.58
CA GLN A 48 8.25 3.66 -10.89
C GLN A 48 8.42 3.91 -9.39
N LYS A 49 7.45 4.62 -8.83
CA LYS A 49 7.27 4.86 -7.40
C LYS A 49 6.23 3.89 -6.87
N TYR A 50 6.48 3.38 -5.68
CA TYR A 50 5.56 2.50 -4.96
C TYR A 50 5.44 3.01 -3.53
N CYS A 51 4.24 2.85 -2.97
CA CYS A 51 3.99 3.12 -1.57
C CYS A 51 3.91 1.79 -0.82
N GLN A 52 4.48 1.76 0.37
CA GLN A 52 4.41 0.66 1.31
C GLN A 52 3.61 1.14 2.51
N ILE A 53 2.50 0.48 2.81
CA ILE A 53 1.61 0.83 3.92
C ILE A 53 1.62 -0.33 4.90
N GLU A 54 1.89 -0.06 6.16
CA GLU A 54 1.87 -1.03 7.25
C GLU A 54 0.61 -0.82 8.08
N PHE A 55 -0.21 -1.84 8.16
CA PHE A 55 -1.43 -1.88 8.96
C PHE A 55 -1.17 -2.56 10.29
N LYS A 56 -2.03 -2.24 11.25
CA LYS A 56 -2.03 -2.91 12.56
C LYS A 56 -2.59 -4.31 12.49
N THR A 57 -3.64 -4.51 11.69
CA THR A 57 -4.32 -5.80 11.58
C THR A 57 -4.31 -6.35 10.16
N SER A 58 -4.49 -7.68 10.06
CA SER A 58 -4.72 -8.37 8.78
C SER A 58 -6.08 -8.04 8.16
N GLU A 59 -6.98 -7.42 8.93
CA GLU A 59 -8.28 -6.96 8.45
C GLU A 59 -8.12 -5.77 7.52
N GLY A 60 -7.20 -4.86 7.83
CA GLY A 60 -6.80 -3.76 6.95
C GLY A 60 -6.29 -4.24 5.60
N ILE A 61 -5.51 -5.32 5.60
CA ILE A 61 -5.01 -5.98 4.39
C ILE A 61 -6.14 -6.51 3.52
N THR A 62 -7.09 -7.19 4.14
CA THR A 62 -8.22 -7.80 3.44
C THR A 62 -9.14 -6.73 2.87
N LYS A 63 -9.46 -5.70 3.66
CA LYS A 63 -10.29 -4.57 3.23
C LYS A 63 -9.60 -3.76 2.13
N SER A 64 -8.33 -3.44 2.30
CA SER A 64 -7.58 -2.70 1.27
C SER A 64 -7.48 -3.50 -0.02
N SER A 65 -7.25 -4.82 0.05
CA SER A 65 -7.19 -5.67 -1.15
C SER A 65 -8.50 -5.68 -1.93
N ARG A 66 -9.65 -5.49 -1.27
CA ARG A 66 -10.95 -5.36 -1.95
C ARG A 66 -11.09 -4.02 -2.65
N LEU A 67 -10.38 -2.98 -2.18
CA LEU A 67 -10.31 -1.68 -2.83
C LEU A 67 -9.26 -1.63 -3.95
N ASN A 68 -8.55 -2.72 -4.22
CA ASN A 68 -7.61 -2.81 -5.33
C ASN A 68 -8.33 -2.55 -6.67
N GLY A 69 -7.89 -1.53 -7.43
CA GLY A 69 -8.56 -1.15 -8.67
C GLY A 69 -9.73 -0.19 -8.50
N GLU A 70 -9.89 0.43 -7.33
CA GLU A 70 -10.78 1.58 -7.16
C GLU A 70 -10.15 2.88 -7.69
N LEU A 71 -10.99 3.86 -8.02
CA LEU A 71 -10.56 5.19 -8.44
C LEU A 71 -10.22 6.05 -7.21
N LEU A 72 -8.95 6.41 -7.05
CA LEU A 72 -8.51 7.41 -6.06
C LEU A 72 -8.08 8.66 -6.83
N LEU A 73 -8.77 9.79 -6.61
CA LEU A 73 -8.49 11.07 -7.27
C LEU A 73 -8.35 10.94 -8.81
N LYS A 74 -9.26 10.18 -9.44
CA LYS A 74 -9.34 9.91 -10.90
C LYS A 74 -8.30 8.95 -11.48
N ILE A 75 -7.50 8.26 -10.66
CA ILE A 75 -6.53 7.26 -11.14
C ILE A 75 -6.76 5.93 -10.42
N PHE A 76 -6.64 4.84 -11.18
CA PHE A 76 -6.69 3.49 -10.65
C PHE A 76 -5.39 3.16 -9.93
N PHE A 77 -5.47 2.79 -8.66
CA PHE A 77 -4.31 2.29 -7.92
C PHE A 77 -4.35 0.76 -7.86
N PHE A 78 -3.16 0.15 -7.87
CA PHE A 78 -3.02 -1.29 -7.76
C PHE A 78 -2.32 -1.68 -6.47
N ILE A 79 -3.02 -2.46 -5.66
CA ILE A 79 -2.54 -3.04 -4.43
C ILE A 79 -2.00 -4.44 -4.72
N PHE A 80 -0.73 -4.65 -4.37
CA PHE A 80 -0.08 -5.93 -4.35
C PHE A 80 0.16 -6.35 -2.91
N LEU A 81 -0.51 -7.42 -2.50
CA LEU A 81 -0.16 -8.17 -1.32
C LEU A 81 0.96 -9.14 -1.72
N TYR A 82 2.05 -9.19 -0.97
CA TYR A 82 3.19 -10.09 -1.23
C TYR A 82 2.84 -11.58 -0.97
N PHE A 83 1.62 -12.01 -1.29
CA PHE A 83 1.15 -13.39 -1.16
C PHE A 83 1.19 -14.16 -2.48
N PHE A 84 2.12 -13.81 -3.38
CA PHE A 84 2.42 -14.57 -4.59
C PHE A 84 3.87 -15.05 -4.54
N ILE A 85 4.16 -15.93 -3.59
CA ILE A 85 5.19 -16.96 -3.77
C ILE A 85 4.43 -18.28 -3.66
N CYS A 86 3.98 -18.79 -4.81
CA CYS A 86 3.67 -20.17 -5.07
C CYS A 86 4.38 -20.50 -6.38
#